data_AF-A0A0W0W007-F1
#
_entry.id   AF-A0A0W0W007-F1
#
_cell.length_a   1.000
_cell.length_b   1.000
_cell.length_c   1.000
_cell.angle_alpha   90.00
_cell.angle_beta   90.00
_cell.angle_gamma   90.00
#
_symmetry.space_group_name_H-M   'P 1'
#
loop_
_entity.id
_entity.type
_entity.pdbx_description
1 polymer ?
#
loop_
_entity_poly.entity_id
_entity_poly.type
_entity_poly.pdbx_seq_one_letter_code
_entity_poly.pdbx_strand_id
1 'polypeptide(L)'
;MKIASHLMKLLTSLVGMLLINSAQAGIPLWAFIPLTDTAISVQRNETTRIEYLVVNQSDKVHTLLMTPIMGITQIPSPGYCSTLFTLAPQQFCTLSLLVVGSALGDTVEGGPVVCELGNPLQCYQPNVDDRLDVSIKKEKT
;
A
#
# COMPACT_ATOMS: atom_id res chain seq x y z
N MET A 1 2.74 -11.26 58.05
CA MET A 1 3.13 -10.15 57.14
C MET A 1 4.07 -10.55 56.00
N LYS A 2 4.98 -11.54 56.14
CA LYS A 2 5.89 -11.95 55.04
C LYS A 2 5.20 -12.56 53.82
N ILE A 3 4.15 -13.36 54.02
CA ILE A 3 3.42 -14.07 52.94
C ILE A 3 2.74 -13.09 51.97
N ALA A 4 2.16 -11.98 52.48
CA ALA A 4 1.55 -10.93 51.65
C ALA A 4 2.58 -10.19 50.77
N SER A 5 3.80 -10.00 51.28
CA SER A 5 4.90 -9.38 50.52
C SER A 5 5.39 -10.26 49.37
N HIS A 6 5.43 -11.58 49.57
CA HIS A 6 5.77 -12.52 48.49
C HIS A 6 4.65 -12.65 47.45
N LEU A 7 3.38 -12.64 47.87
CA LEU A 7 2.24 -12.62 46.96
C LEU A 7 2.23 -11.34 46.10
N MET A 8 2.47 -10.17 46.71
CA MET A 8 2.54 -8.90 45.97
C MET A 8 3.68 -8.90 44.95
N LYS A 9 4.85 -9.45 45.29
CA LYS A 9 6.00 -9.55 44.36
C LYS A 9 5.72 -10.50 43.18
N LEU A 10 5.03 -11.62 43.44
CA LEU A 10 4.58 -12.55 42.41
C LEU A 10 3.55 -11.92 41.46
N LEU A 11 2.59 -11.15 42.01
CA LEU A 11 1.62 -10.38 41.24
C LEU A 11 2.30 -9.32 40.37
N THR A 12 3.29 -8.57 40.89
CA THR A 12 4.03 -7.59 40.07
C THR A 12 4.88 -8.24 38.98
N SER A 13 5.42 -9.45 39.23
CA SER A 13 6.18 -10.19 38.22
C SER A 13 5.30 -10.72 37.09
N LEU A 14 4.05 -11.13 37.40
CA LEU A 14 3.11 -11.67 36.42
C LEU A 14 2.54 -10.57 35.51
N VAL A 15 2.35 -9.35 36.04
CA VAL A 15 1.87 -8.19 35.26
C VAL A 15 2.93 -7.68 34.27
N GLY A 16 4.22 -7.77 34.61
CA GLY A 16 5.31 -7.33 33.72
C GLY A 16 5.47 -8.18 32.44
N MET A 17 5.05 -9.45 32.46
CA MET A 17 5.18 -10.38 31.32
C MET A 17 4.08 -10.20 30.25
N LEU A 18 3.00 -9.47 30.56
CA LEU A 18 1.85 -9.28 29.65
C LEU A 18 2.00 -8.09 28.69
N LEU A 19 3.12 -7.34 28.75
CA LEU A 19 3.30 -6.09 28.01
C LEU A 19 4.14 -6.23 26.71
N ILE A 20 4.57 -7.45 26.35
CA ILE A 20 5.37 -7.69 25.13
C ILE A 20 4.48 -8.26 24.02
N ASN A 21 3.58 -7.42 23.50
CA ASN A 21 2.92 -7.68 22.23
C ASN A 21 3.83 -7.23 21.09
N SER A 22 4.83 -8.04 20.73
CA SER A 22 5.50 -7.88 19.44
C SER A 22 4.55 -8.38 18.35
N ALA A 23 3.87 -7.46 17.66
CA ALA A 23 3.11 -7.78 16.46
C ALA A 23 4.11 -8.21 15.37
N GLN A 24 4.34 -9.52 15.24
CA GLN A 24 5.16 -10.06 14.16
C GLN A 24 4.28 -10.18 12.92
N ALA A 25 4.29 -9.16 12.07
CA ALA A 25 3.72 -9.27 10.74
C ALA A 25 4.62 -10.20 9.90
N GLY A 26 4.02 -11.18 9.22
CA GLY A 26 4.74 -11.99 8.24
C GLY A 26 5.28 -11.11 7.10
N ILE A 27 6.26 -11.63 6.35
CA ILE A 27 6.74 -10.96 5.13
C ILE A 27 5.54 -10.76 4.20
N PRO A 28 5.29 -9.52 3.72
CA PRO A 28 4.14 -9.26 2.86
C PRO A 28 4.28 -10.06 1.56
N LEU A 29 3.16 -10.53 1.01
CA LEU A 29 3.18 -11.27 -0.27
C LEU A 29 3.57 -10.38 -1.47
N TRP A 30 3.46 -9.06 -1.30
CA TRP A 30 3.70 -8.07 -2.32
C TRP A 30 4.44 -6.87 -1.74
N ALA A 31 5.37 -6.33 -2.51
CA ALA A 31 5.95 -5.02 -2.24
C ALA A 31 5.56 -4.04 -3.34
N PHE A 32 5.19 -2.84 -2.91
CA PHE A 32 4.94 -1.68 -3.77
C PHE A 32 5.95 -0.62 -3.38
N ILE A 33 7.06 -0.56 -4.11
CA ILE A 33 8.14 0.35 -3.79
C ILE A 33 7.95 1.60 -4.65
N PRO A 34 7.75 2.79 -4.05
CA PRO A 34 7.57 4.01 -4.83
C PRO A 34 8.85 4.35 -5.60
N LEU A 35 8.70 4.67 -6.88
CA LEU A 35 9.78 5.16 -7.75
C LEU A 35 9.69 6.68 -7.96
N THR A 36 8.57 7.29 -7.56
CA THR A 36 8.28 8.72 -7.60
C THR A 36 7.57 9.13 -6.31
N ASP A 37 7.48 10.44 -6.04
CA ASP A 37 6.69 10.94 -4.91
C ASP A 37 5.22 10.49 -5.00
N THR A 38 4.72 9.90 -3.91
CA THR A 38 3.34 9.41 -3.79
C THR A 38 2.44 10.36 -3.01
N ALA A 39 3.07 11.25 -2.22
CA ALA A 39 2.44 12.32 -1.46
C ALA A 39 2.57 13.65 -2.21
N ILE A 40 1.57 13.97 -3.05
CA ILE A 40 1.63 15.12 -3.95
C ILE A 40 0.35 15.94 -3.95
N SER A 41 0.50 17.23 -4.25
CA SER A 41 -0.64 18.11 -4.56
C SER A 41 -0.58 18.55 -6.01
N VAL A 42 -1.65 18.31 -6.77
CA VAL A 42 -1.75 18.61 -8.21
C VAL A 42 -2.74 19.75 -8.46
N GLN A 43 -2.50 20.55 -9.49
CA GLN A 43 -3.48 21.55 -9.92
C GLN A 43 -4.63 20.89 -10.71
N ARG A 44 -5.80 21.54 -10.76
CA ARG A 44 -6.97 21.05 -11.51
C ARG A 44 -6.74 20.89 -13.01
N ASN A 45 -5.82 21.65 -13.59
CA ASN A 45 -5.45 21.57 -15.01
C ASN A 45 -4.17 20.74 -15.27
N GLU A 46 -3.62 20.13 -14.23
CA GLU A 46 -2.37 19.39 -14.30
C GLU A 46 -2.61 17.89 -14.47
N THR A 47 -1.66 17.22 -15.10
CA THR A 47 -1.59 15.77 -15.17
C THR A 47 -0.18 15.36 -14.80
N THR A 48 -0.05 14.36 -13.93
CA THR A 48 1.25 13.90 -13.43
C THR A 48 1.29 12.39 -13.35
N ARG A 49 2.49 11.84 -13.19
CA ARG A 49 2.73 10.40 -13.15
C ARG A 49 3.25 9.98 -11.79
N ILE A 50 2.70 8.90 -11.27
CA ILE A 50 3.21 8.20 -10.09
C ILE A 50 3.58 6.78 -10.50
N GLU A 51 4.74 6.30 -10.07
CA GLU A 51 5.24 4.97 -10.42
C GLU A 51 5.60 4.16 -9.17
N TYR A 52 5.26 2.87 -9.21
CA TYR A 52 5.65 1.87 -8.22
C TYR A 52 6.36 0.71 -8.89
N LEU A 53 7.42 0.20 -8.26
CA LEU A 53 7.91 -1.15 -8.54
C LEU A 53 7.05 -2.15 -7.76
N VAL A 54 6.25 -2.94 -8.48
CA VAL A 54 5.41 -3.99 -7.88
C VAL A 54 6.16 -5.30 -7.96
N VAL A 55 6.47 -5.90 -6.81
CA VAL A 55 7.23 -7.14 -6.70
C VAL A 55 6.37 -8.23 -6.08
N ASN A 56 6.29 -9.37 -6.74
CA ASN A 56 5.68 -10.58 -6.16
C ASN A 56 6.68 -11.24 -5.21
N GLN A 57 6.45 -11.12 -3.90
CA GLN A 57 7.29 -11.75 -2.86
C GLN A 57 6.76 -13.14 -2.45
N SER A 58 5.63 -13.57 -3.00
CA SER A 58 5.09 -14.90 -2.75
C SER A 58 5.84 -16.00 -3.51
N ASP A 59 5.53 -17.25 -3.18
CA ASP A 59 5.99 -18.46 -3.86
C ASP A 59 5.08 -18.89 -5.03
N LYS A 60 4.06 -18.09 -5.38
CA LYS A 60 3.06 -18.41 -6.41
C LYS A 60 3.10 -17.42 -7.57
N VAL A 61 2.64 -17.90 -8.73
CA VAL A 61 2.35 -17.03 -9.87
C VAL A 61 0.98 -16.39 -9.66
N HIS A 62 0.89 -15.10 -9.90
CA HIS A 62 -0.30 -14.30 -9.67
C HIS A 62 -0.63 -13.45 -10.90
N THR A 63 -1.92 -13.23 -11.17
CA THR A 63 -2.38 -12.38 -12.28
C THR A 63 -3.27 -11.31 -11.71
N LEU A 64 -2.79 -10.09 -11.72
CA LEU A 64 -3.41 -8.97 -11.04
C LEU A 64 -3.99 -7.94 -12.00
N LEU A 65 -4.98 -7.21 -11.51
CA LEU A 65 -5.57 -6.06 -12.17
C LEU A 65 -5.79 -4.92 -11.16
N MET A 66 -5.52 -3.69 -11.58
CA MET A 66 -5.73 -2.51 -10.71
C MET A 66 -7.22 -2.21 -10.56
N THR A 67 -7.66 -1.92 -9.34
CA THR A 67 -9.01 -1.40 -9.10
C THR A 67 -9.11 0.05 -9.59
N PRO A 68 -10.22 0.45 -10.24
CA PRO A 68 -10.40 1.83 -10.68
C PRO A 68 -10.34 2.82 -9.51
N ILE A 69 -9.62 3.93 -9.71
CA ILE A 69 -9.58 5.07 -8.81
C ILE A 69 -10.01 6.30 -9.62
N MET A 70 -10.97 7.08 -9.10
CA MET A 70 -11.44 8.27 -9.80
C MET A 70 -10.29 9.26 -10.02
N GLY A 71 -10.06 9.66 -11.28
CA GLY A 71 -8.98 10.58 -11.66
C GLY A 71 -7.57 9.97 -11.71
N ILE A 72 -7.42 8.67 -11.45
CA ILE A 72 -6.13 7.97 -11.53
C ILE A 72 -6.28 6.71 -12.37
N THR A 73 -5.50 6.60 -13.45
CA THR A 73 -5.55 5.44 -14.36
C THR A 73 -4.19 4.79 -14.53
N GLN A 74 -4.17 3.47 -14.69
CA GLN A 74 -2.96 2.75 -15.08
C GLN A 74 -2.62 3.04 -16.54
N ILE A 75 -1.34 3.28 -16.85
CA ILE A 75 -0.82 3.42 -18.21
C ILE A 75 0.00 2.19 -18.58
N PRO A 76 -0.59 1.21 -19.29
CA PRO A 76 0.14 0.04 -19.78
C PRO A 76 1.00 0.42 -20.99
N SER A 77 2.29 0.08 -20.96
CA SER A 77 3.19 0.19 -22.11
C SER A 77 4.36 -0.77 -21.96
N PRO A 78 5.13 -1.07 -23.03
CA PRO A 78 6.30 -1.93 -22.93
C PRO A 78 7.27 -1.42 -21.85
N GLY A 79 7.65 -2.30 -20.91
CA GLY A 79 8.47 -1.96 -19.75
C GLY A 79 7.69 -1.60 -18.48
N TYR A 80 6.36 -1.47 -18.56
CA TYR A 80 5.46 -1.26 -17.43
C TYR A 80 4.54 -2.47 -17.25
N CYS A 81 3.85 -2.53 -16.11
CA CYS A 81 2.79 -3.51 -15.89
C CYS A 81 1.71 -3.34 -16.96
N SER A 82 1.34 -4.43 -17.65
CA SER A 82 0.16 -4.49 -18.50
C SER A 82 -1.12 -4.34 -17.69
N THR A 83 -2.25 -4.02 -18.33
CA THR A 83 -3.56 -3.85 -17.64
C THR A 83 -3.93 -5.08 -16.80
N LEU A 84 -3.68 -6.27 -17.34
CA LEU A 84 -3.63 -7.52 -16.61
C LEU A 84 -2.17 -7.95 -16.60
N PHE A 85 -1.55 -8.04 -15.43
CA PHE A 85 -0.13 -8.38 -15.33
C PHE A 85 0.06 -9.65 -14.51
N THR A 86 0.82 -10.59 -15.08
CA THR A 86 1.16 -11.86 -14.44
C THR A 86 2.60 -11.81 -13.97
N LEU A 87 2.82 -12.03 -12.67
CA LEU A 87 4.16 -12.04 -12.08
C LEU A 87 4.39 -13.40 -11.41
N ALA A 88 5.43 -14.09 -11.84
CA ALA A 88 5.94 -15.27 -11.16
C ALA A 88 6.65 -14.87 -9.84
N PRO A 89 7.01 -15.83 -8.97
CA PRO A 89 7.75 -15.54 -7.76
C PRO A 89 8.98 -14.68 -8.03
N GLN A 90 9.18 -13.62 -7.23
CA GLN A 90 10.27 -12.64 -7.32
C GLN A 90 10.29 -11.79 -8.62
N GLN A 91 9.34 -11.98 -9.54
CA GLN A 91 9.20 -11.09 -10.68
C GLN A 91 8.56 -9.77 -10.26
N PHE A 92 8.81 -8.75 -11.07
CA PHE A 92 8.32 -7.41 -10.85
C PHE A 92 7.95 -6.72 -12.15
N CYS A 93 7.17 -5.66 -12.04
CA CYS A 93 6.93 -4.70 -13.11
C CYS A 93 6.75 -3.29 -12.51
N THR A 94 6.94 -2.27 -13.34
CA THR A 94 6.65 -0.89 -12.93
C THR A 94 5.19 -0.56 -13.19
N LEU A 95 4.41 -0.36 -12.14
CA LEU A 95 3.03 0.11 -12.21
C LEU A 95 3.05 1.63 -12.36
N SER A 96 2.66 2.10 -13.54
CA SER A 96 2.60 3.53 -13.86
C SER A 96 1.16 4.03 -13.76
N LEU A 97 0.95 5.07 -12.97
CA LEU A 97 -0.32 5.72 -12.74
C LEU A 97 -0.30 7.13 -13.33
N LEU A 98 -1.30 7.47 -14.12
CA LEU A 98 -1.56 8.82 -14.59
C LEU A 98 -2.62 9.45 -13.69
N VAL A 99 -2.25 10.53 -13.03
CA VAL A 99 -3.13 11.33 -12.19
C VAL A 99 -3.61 12.53 -12.99
N VAL A 100 -4.92 12.65 -13.19
CA VAL A 100 -5.56 13.73 -13.95
C VAL A 100 -6.29 14.65 -12.99
N GLY A 101 -5.72 15.82 -12.70
CA GLY A 101 -6.22 16.75 -11.69
C GLY A 101 -7.66 17.24 -11.94
N SER A 102 -8.09 17.30 -13.19
CA SER A 102 -9.46 17.71 -13.55
C SER A 102 -10.52 16.66 -13.23
N ALA A 103 -10.11 15.39 -13.12
CA ALA A 103 -10.98 14.25 -12.85
C ALA A 103 -10.88 13.74 -11.40
N LEU A 104 -9.93 14.24 -10.61
CA LEU A 104 -9.88 14.00 -9.17
C LEU A 104 -11.04 14.71 -8.47
N GLY A 105 -11.59 14.07 -7.44
CA GLY A 105 -12.55 14.68 -6.51
C GLY A 105 -11.89 15.77 -5.68
N ASP A 106 -11.34 15.39 -4.52
CA ASP A 106 -10.59 16.30 -3.63
C ASP A 106 -9.27 15.68 -3.17
N THR A 107 -9.34 14.47 -2.61
CA THR A 107 -8.18 13.74 -2.08
C THR A 107 -8.34 12.25 -2.34
N VAL A 108 -7.22 11.58 -2.64
CA VAL A 108 -7.09 10.13 -2.74
C VAL A 108 -6.03 9.70 -1.75
N GLU A 109 -6.42 8.91 -0.76
CA GLU A 109 -5.52 8.33 0.24
C GLU A 109 -5.61 6.79 0.22
N GLY A 110 -4.47 6.11 0.35
CA GLY A 110 -4.39 4.65 0.25
C GLY A 110 -4.01 4.18 -1.16
N GLY A 111 -4.09 2.88 -1.45
CA GLY A 111 -3.79 2.35 -2.79
C GLY A 111 -2.39 2.70 -3.36
N PRO A 112 -2.11 2.42 -4.66
CA PRO A 112 -3.02 1.76 -5.60
C PRO A 112 -3.37 0.33 -5.16
N VAL A 113 -4.61 -0.09 -5.42
CA VAL A 113 -5.06 -1.45 -5.07
C VAL A 113 -5.06 -2.30 -6.33
N VAL A 114 -4.49 -3.50 -6.23
CA VAL A 114 -4.48 -4.51 -7.29
C VAL A 114 -5.05 -5.81 -6.74
N CYS A 115 -5.93 -6.47 -7.48
CA CYS A 115 -6.65 -7.66 -7.03
C CYS A 115 -6.41 -8.84 -7.95
N GLU A 116 -6.52 -10.05 -7.40
CA GLU A 116 -6.43 -11.27 -8.18
C GLU A 116 -7.52 -11.38 -9.23
N LEU A 117 -7.10 -11.80 -10.43
CA LEU A 117 -8.00 -12.12 -11.50
C LEU A 117 -8.91 -13.28 -11.08
N GLY A 118 -10.22 -13.03 -11.06
CA GLY A 118 -11.23 -14.01 -10.65
C GLY A 118 -11.47 -14.10 -9.14
N ASN A 119 -10.70 -13.38 -8.31
CA ASN A 119 -10.95 -13.27 -6.86
C ASN A 119 -10.82 -11.81 -6.36
N PRO A 120 -11.88 -10.99 -6.51
CA PRO A 120 -11.85 -9.58 -6.14
C PRO A 120 -11.78 -9.35 -4.62
N LEU A 121 -11.85 -10.40 -3.80
CA LEU A 121 -11.65 -10.31 -2.34
C LEU A 121 -10.17 -10.43 -1.95
N GLN A 122 -9.31 -10.84 -2.88
CA GLN A 122 -7.87 -10.99 -2.67
C GLN A 122 -7.15 -9.83 -3.34
N CYS A 123 -7.00 -8.74 -2.59
CA CYS A 123 -6.39 -7.51 -3.05
C CYS A 123 -5.18 -7.12 -2.21
N TYR A 124 -4.27 -6.38 -2.84
CA TYR A 124 -3.02 -5.93 -2.26
C TYR A 124 -2.84 -4.44 -2.55
N GLN A 125 -2.19 -3.76 -1.62
CA GLN A 125 -1.90 -2.33 -1.71
C GLN A 125 -0.57 -2.04 -1.01
N PRO A 126 0.03 -0.86 -1.21
CA PRO A 126 1.22 -0.45 -0.48
C PRO A 126 1.00 -0.43 1.03
N ASN A 127 2.10 -0.42 1.78
CA ASN A 127 2.05 -0.14 3.20
C ASN A 127 1.66 1.34 3.44
N VAL A 128 1.50 1.69 4.71
CA VAL A 128 1.04 3.03 5.13
C VAL A 128 1.99 4.13 4.68
N ASP A 129 3.30 3.88 4.67
CA ASP A 129 4.32 4.90 4.34
C ASP A 129 4.44 5.11 2.82
N ASP A 130 4.17 4.07 2.03
CA ASP A 130 4.26 4.06 0.57
C ASP A 130 2.90 4.27 -0.13
N ARG A 131 1.84 4.62 0.60
CA ARG A 131 0.50 4.80 0.02
C ARG A 131 0.43 5.99 -0.94
N LEU A 132 -0.57 6.00 -1.82
CA LEU A 132 -0.93 7.25 -2.50
C LEU A 132 -1.53 8.22 -1.49
N ASP A 133 -1.10 9.47 -1.61
CA ASP A 133 -1.66 10.62 -0.90
C ASP A 133 -1.67 11.80 -1.89
N VAL A 134 -2.75 11.86 -2.68
CA VAL A 134 -2.89 12.81 -3.78
C VAL A 134 -4.01 13.79 -3.46
N SER A 135 -3.71 15.08 -3.50
CA SER A 135 -4.67 16.15 -3.21
C SER A 135 -4.71 17.20 -4.31
N ILE A 136 -5.83 17.93 -4.40
CA ILE A 136 -5.90 19.15 -5.22
C ILE A 136 -5.22 20.31 -4.48
N LYS A 137 -4.28 20.99 -5.16
CA LYS A 137 -3.70 22.25 -4.66
C LYS A 137 -4.81 23.28 -4.48
N LYS A 138 -4.94 23.82 -3.27
CA LYS A 138 -5.82 24.95 -3.01
C LYS A 138 -5.28 26.17 -3.73
N GLU A 139 -6.07 26.75 -4.63
CA GLU A 139 -5.75 28.03 -5.23
C GLU A 139 -5.85 29.11 -4.15
N LYS A 140 -4.82 29.94 -4.02
CA LYS A 140 -4.81 31.03 -3.05
C LYS A 140 -5.66 32.16 -3.64
N THR A 141 -6.94 32.20 -3.25
CA THR A 141 -7.84 33.33 -3.55
C THR A 141 -7.36 34.59 -2.86
#